data_AF-A0A640VXL6-F1
#
_entry.id   AF-A0A640VXL6-F1
#
_cell.length_a   1.000
_cell.length_b   1.000
_cell.length_c   1.000
_cell.angle_alpha   90.00
_cell.angle_beta   90.00
_cell.angle_gamma   90.00
#
_symmetry.space_group_name_H-M   'P 1'
#
loop_
_entity.id
_entity.type
_entity.pdbx_description
1 polymer ?
#
loop_
_entity_poly.entity_id
_entity_poly.type
_entity_poly.pdbx_seq_one_letter_code
_entity_poly.pdbx_strand_id
1 'polypeptide(L)'
;MCLDCRSIWLWLPSARNRSKDRGPYLKWLVYATAVIDPAIALWASNLDATLKHTTWDTAQQAVDILGKALEGQTWLLGDQFTAAHVAIGSVIVMARFNDFLPKSQIVDDYVERLRERPAFQQAEKLTWPPELFPN
;
A
#
# COMPACT_ATOMS: atom_id res chain seq x y z
N MET A 1 -3.83 42.56 -12.91
CA MET A 1 -4.96 41.86 -13.54
C MET A 1 -4.84 40.38 -13.19
N CYS A 2 -5.49 39.98 -12.10
CA CYS A 2 -5.46 38.62 -11.58
C CYS A 2 -6.60 37.86 -12.28
N LEU A 3 -6.27 36.92 -13.16
CA LEU A 3 -7.26 36.01 -13.71
C LEU A 3 -7.55 34.95 -12.63
N ASP A 4 -8.79 34.97 -12.15
CA ASP A 4 -9.30 34.07 -11.12
C ASP A 4 -9.35 32.62 -11.64
N CYS A 5 -8.41 31.78 -11.18
CA CYS A 5 -8.35 30.35 -11.45
C CYS A 5 -9.62 29.57 -11.05
N ARG A 6 -10.57 30.16 -10.30
CA ARG A 6 -11.85 29.50 -9.96
C ARG A 6 -12.78 29.36 -11.18
N SER A 7 -12.64 30.22 -12.19
CA SER A 7 -13.54 30.25 -13.34
C SER A 7 -13.39 29.07 -14.30
N ILE A 8 -12.24 28.36 -14.28
CA ILE A 8 -12.01 27.18 -15.14
C ILE A 8 -12.80 25.94 -14.67
N TRP A 9 -13.24 25.94 -13.41
CA TRP A 9 -13.92 24.78 -12.81
C TRP A 9 -15.44 24.81 -12.94
N LEU A 10 -16.03 25.88 -13.50
CA LEU A 10 -17.48 26.04 -13.61
C LEU A 10 -18.11 25.36 -14.84
N TRP A 11 -17.31 24.84 -15.77
CA TRP A 11 -17.78 24.28 -17.06
C TRP A 11 -17.75 22.75 -17.19
N LEU A 12 -17.45 22.01 -16.11
CA LEU A 12 -17.50 20.53 -16.11
C LEU A 12 -18.70 20.03 -15.28
N PRO A 13 -19.83 19.66 -15.90
CA PRO A 13 -21.02 19.17 -15.20
C PRO A 13 -20.83 17.80 -14.52
N SER A 14 -19.67 17.14 -14.69
CA SER A 14 -19.39 15.80 -14.18
C SER A 14 -18.45 15.76 -12.96
N ALA A 15 -17.95 16.91 -12.48
CA ALA A 15 -16.89 16.93 -11.46
C ALA A 15 -17.39 16.85 -10.00
N ARG A 16 -18.68 16.59 -9.75
CA ARG A 16 -19.27 16.74 -8.41
C ARG A 16 -20.07 15.53 -7.93
N ASN A 17 -19.50 14.33 -8.03
CA ASN A 17 -19.85 13.23 -7.14
C ASN A 17 -18.67 12.25 -7.02
N ARG A 18 -17.78 12.49 -6.07
CA ARG A 18 -16.83 11.45 -5.63
C ARG A 18 -17.16 11.11 -4.19
N SER A 19 -17.36 9.83 -3.91
CA SER A 19 -17.46 9.34 -2.54
C SER A 19 -16.25 9.83 -1.74
N LYS A 20 -16.47 10.18 -0.47
CA LYS A 20 -15.42 10.66 0.44
C LYS A 20 -14.22 9.68 0.51
N ASP A 21 -14.47 8.39 0.31
CA ASP A 21 -13.48 7.32 0.40
C ASP A 21 -12.65 7.15 -0.88
N ARG A 22 -13.03 7.81 -1.99
CA ARG A 22 -12.32 7.67 -3.26
C ARG A 22 -10.89 8.22 -3.21
N GLY A 23 -10.67 9.33 -2.50
CA GLY A 23 -9.34 9.92 -2.36
C GLY A 23 -8.37 8.96 -1.66
N PRO A 24 -8.69 8.52 -0.43
CA PRO A 24 -7.91 7.52 0.29
C PRO A 24 -7.72 6.21 -0.49
N TYR A 25 -8.76 5.70 -1.16
CA TYR A 25 -8.68 4.49 -1.97
C TYR A 25 -7.64 4.61 -3.09
N LEU A 26 -7.68 5.69 -3.87
CA LEU A 26 -6.73 5.92 -4.95
C LEU A 26 -5.31 6.18 -4.44
N LYS A 27 -5.17 6.87 -3.30
CA LYS A 27 -3.88 7.05 -2.63
C LYS A 27 -3.23 5.68 -2.39
N TRP A 28 -3.93 4.76 -1.72
CA TRP A 28 -3.36 3.46 -1.37
C TRP A 28 -3.02 2.58 -2.57
N LEU A 29 -3.84 2.61 -3.62
CA LEU A 29 -3.54 1.89 -4.87
C LEU A 29 -2.21 2.35 -5.49
N VAL A 30 -1.99 3.66 -5.57
CA VAL A 30 -0.76 4.21 -6.18
C VAL A 30 0.42 4.06 -5.22
N TYR A 31 0.20 4.28 -3.92
CA TYR A 31 1.23 4.24 -2.89
C TYR A 31 1.89 2.85 -2.79
N ALA A 32 1.12 1.77 -3.00
CA ALA A 32 1.64 0.40 -3.03
C ALA A 32 2.82 0.23 -4.00
N THR A 33 2.64 0.63 -5.26
CA THR A 33 3.63 0.38 -6.32
C THR A 33 4.62 1.53 -6.49
N ALA A 34 4.20 2.78 -6.24
CA ALA A 34 5.03 3.95 -6.49
C ALA A 34 5.95 4.32 -5.34
N VAL A 35 5.67 3.85 -4.11
CA VAL A 35 6.44 4.22 -2.91
C VAL A 35 6.90 2.98 -2.15
N ILE A 36 5.97 2.10 -1.76
CA ILE A 36 6.33 0.95 -0.90
C ILE A 36 7.28 -0.01 -1.63
N ASP A 37 6.95 -0.40 -2.85
CA ASP A 37 7.74 -1.35 -3.63
C ASP A 37 9.21 -0.91 -3.86
N PRO A 38 9.50 0.31 -4.36
CA PRO A 38 10.90 0.76 -4.50
C PRO A 38 11.59 0.97 -3.15
N ALA A 39 10.88 1.38 -2.10
CA ALA A 39 11.46 1.51 -0.77
C ALA A 39 11.93 0.15 -0.21
N ILE A 40 11.14 -0.90 -0.42
CA ILE A 40 11.50 -2.28 -0.09
C ILE A 40 12.70 -2.76 -0.91
N ALA A 41 12.70 -2.49 -2.22
CA ALA A 41 13.81 -2.91 -3.09
C ALA A 41 15.15 -2.28 -2.64
N LEU A 42 15.14 -1.01 -2.25
CA LEU A 42 16.34 -0.36 -1.71
C LEU A 42 16.74 -0.90 -0.34
N TRP A 43 15.77 -1.18 0.54
CA TRP A 43 16.03 -1.80 1.83
C TRP A 43 16.69 -3.17 1.67
N ALA A 44 16.11 -4.04 0.84
CA ALA A 44 16.65 -5.36 0.53
C ALA A 44 18.06 -5.29 -0.08
N SER A 45 18.38 -4.20 -0.78
CA SER A 45 19.70 -3.96 -1.37
C SER A 45 20.71 -3.28 -0.44
N ASN A 46 20.32 -2.93 0.80
CA ASN A 46 21.11 -2.10 1.72
C ASN A 46 21.54 -0.74 1.10
N LEU A 47 20.66 -0.14 0.29
CA LEU A 47 20.87 1.14 -0.40
C LEU A 47 19.95 2.24 0.12
N ASP A 48 19.38 2.07 1.31
CA ASP A 48 18.48 3.02 1.96
C ASP A 48 19.08 4.44 2.09
N ALA A 49 20.39 4.55 2.30
CA ALA A 49 21.09 5.84 2.36
C ALA A 49 20.95 6.69 1.07
N THR A 50 20.69 6.06 -0.08
CA THR A 50 20.48 6.76 -1.35
C THR A 50 19.16 7.53 -1.40
N LEU A 51 18.22 7.20 -0.51
CA LEU A 51 16.91 7.85 -0.44
C LEU A 51 16.98 9.32 -0.05
N LYS A 52 18.07 9.78 0.59
CA LYS A 52 18.30 11.21 0.88
C LYS A 52 18.25 12.09 -0.37
N HIS A 53 18.43 11.51 -1.55
CA HIS A 53 18.39 12.20 -2.85
C HIS A 53 17.13 11.87 -3.66
N THR A 54 16.18 11.13 -3.08
CA THR A 54 14.93 10.73 -3.72
C THR A 54 13.74 11.50 -3.12
N THR A 55 12.60 11.50 -3.83
CA THR A 55 11.38 12.18 -3.40
C THR A 55 10.39 11.24 -2.71
N TRP A 56 10.79 10.00 -2.41
CA TRP A 56 9.93 8.94 -1.88
C TRP A 56 10.46 8.40 -0.55
N ASP A 57 9.55 7.84 0.25
CA ASP A 57 9.80 7.48 1.66
C ASP A 57 10.74 6.28 1.81
N THR A 58 11.37 6.15 2.99
CA THR A 58 12.12 4.95 3.36
C THR A 58 11.22 3.77 3.69
N ALA A 59 11.76 2.53 3.66
CA ALA A 59 10.99 1.35 4.05
C ALA A 59 10.46 1.46 5.50
N GLN A 60 11.24 2.07 6.40
CA GLN A 60 10.79 2.35 7.77
C GLN A 60 9.62 3.34 7.78
N GLN A 61 9.72 4.44 7.06
CA GLN A 61 8.63 5.42 6.97
C GLN A 61 7.37 4.81 6.34
N ALA A 62 7.53 3.95 5.33
CA ALA A 62 6.41 3.24 4.73
C ALA A 62 5.70 2.32 5.74
N VAL A 63 6.47 1.56 6.53
CA VAL A 63 5.94 0.74 7.64
C VAL A 63 5.25 1.61 8.69
N ASP A 64 5.83 2.75 9.06
CA ASP A 64 5.25 3.65 10.06
C ASP A 64 3.93 4.28 9.55
N ILE A 65 3.87 4.67 8.27
CA ILE A 65 2.66 5.21 7.63
C ILE A 65 1.56 4.15 7.58
N LEU A 66 1.91 2.91 7.24
CA LEU A 66 0.97 1.79 7.25
C LEU A 66 0.49 1.47 8.66
N GLY A 67 1.41 1.37 9.62
CA GLY A 67 1.09 1.14 11.02
C GLY A 67 0.09 2.17 11.55
N LYS A 68 0.37 3.46 11.36
CA LYS A 68 -0.53 4.56 11.73
C LYS A 68 -1.89 4.50 11.03
N ALA A 69 -1.93 4.06 9.78
CA ALA A 69 -3.19 3.93 9.05
C ALA A 69 -4.04 2.74 9.54
N LEU A 70 -3.39 1.72 10.09
CA LEU A 70 -4.02 0.51 10.63
C LEU A 70 -4.32 0.61 12.13
N GLU A 71 -3.74 1.58 12.85
CA GLU A 71 -4.04 1.84 14.25
C GLU A 71 -5.55 2.05 14.45
N GLY A 72 -6.17 1.15 15.23
CA GLY A 72 -7.60 1.18 15.53
C GLY A 72 -8.52 0.84 14.36
N GLN A 73 -8.00 0.35 13.23
CA GLN A 73 -8.79 -0.02 12.06
C GLN A 73 -8.52 -1.45 11.60
N THR A 74 -9.55 -2.12 11.09
CA THR A 74 -9.41 -3.47 10.53
C THR A 74 -8.78 -3.44 9.14
N TRP A 75 -9.02 -2.38 8.38
CA TRP A 75 -8.55 -2.19 7.02
C TRP A 75 -8.13 -0.72 6.84
N LEU A 76 -7.31 -0.42 5.84
CA LEU A 76 -6.80 0.94 5.52
C LEU A 76 -7.92 1.95 5.17
N LEU A 77 -9.14 1.47 4.94
CA LEU A 77 -10.33 2.26 4.63
C LEU A 77 -11.47 1.95 5.63
N GLY A 78 -11.12 1.76 6.91
CA GLY A 78 -12.06 1.42 7.98
C GLY A 78 -12.35 -0.07 8.05
N ASP A 79 -13.61 -0.45 7.87
CA ASP A 79 -14.05 -1.85 8.00
C ASP A 79 -14.21 -2.57 6.64
N GLN A 80 -13.98 -1.86 5.54
CA GLN A 80 -14.16 -2.42 4.20
C GLN A 80 -12.85 -2.92 3.60
N PHE A 81 -12.87 -4.19 3.21
CA PHE A 81 -11.85 -4.72 2.31
C PHE A 81 -12.10 -4.25 0.88
N THR A 82 -11.05 -3.79 0.22
CA THR A 82 -11.11 -3.21 -1.14
C THR A 82 -9.85 -3.59 -1.93
N ALA A 83 -9.83 -3.29 -3.23
CA ALA A 83 -8.67 -3.52 -4.08
C ALA A 83 -7.40 -2.80 -3.61
N ALA A 84 -7.50 -1.74 -2.80
CA ALA A 84 -6.34 -1.10 -2.18
C ALA A 84 -5.53 -2.10 -1.31
N HIS A 85 -6.23 -2.98 -0.59
CA HIS A 85 -5.60 -4.01 0.23
C HIS A 85 -4.99 -5.13 -0.60
N VAL A 86 -5.55 -5.41 -1.77
CA VAL A 86 -4.96 -6.35 -2.73
C VAL A 86 -3.64 -5.78 -3.26
N ALA A 87 -3.62 -4.50 -3.65
CA ALA A 87 -2.42 -3.83 -4.13
C ALA A 87 -1.32 -3.78 -3.05
N ILE A 88 -1.65 -3.28 -1.86
CA ILE A 88 -0.70 -3.24 -0.72
C ILE A 88 -0.28 -4.65 -0.31
N GLY A 89 -1.23 -5.57 -0.24
CA GLY A 89 -1.03 -6.97 0.13
C GLY A 89 -0.02 -7.68 -0.78
N SER A 90 -0.13 -7.47 -2.10
CA SER A 90 0.77 -8.09 -3.07
C SER A 90 2.25 -7.76 -2.81
N VAL A 91 2.53 -6.53 -2.37
CA VAL A 91 3.89 -6.06 -2.09
C VAL A 91 4.32 -6.48 -0.69
N ILE A 92 3.48 -6.23 0.32
CA ILE A 92 3.87 -6.36 1.73
C ILE A 92 3.97 -7.81 2.20
N VAL A 93 3.12 -8.70 1.68
CA VAL A 93 3.18 -10.14 2.01
C VAL A 93 4.46 -10.75 1.46
N MET A 94 4.81 -10.42 0.21
CA MET A 94 6.06 -10.88 -0.41
C MET A 94 7.28 -10.34 0.34
N ALA A 95 7.26 -9.06 0.69
CA ALA A 95 8.37 -8.46 1.40
C ALA A 95 8.54 -8.99 2.82
N ARG A 96 7.45 -9.34 3.52
CA ARG A 96 7.52 -10.07 4.80
C ARG A 96 8.04 -11.47 4.65
N PHE A 97 7.60 -12.20 3.62
CA PHE A 97 8.09 -13.54 3.34
C PHE A 97 9.63 -13.58 3.17
N ASN A 98 10.20 -12.57 2.50
CA ASN A 98 11.65 -12.46 2.27
C ASN A 98 12.42 -11.71 3.37
N ASP A 99 11.77 -11.32 4.48
CA ASP A 99 12.35 -10.50 5.55
C ASP A 99 12.94 -9.14 5.06
N PHE A 100 12.32 -8.55 4.04
CA PHE A 100 12.71 -7.29 3.39
C PHE A 100 11.97 -6.06 3.91
N LEU A 101 11.44 -6.13 5.13
CA LEU A 101 10.74 -5.03 5.76
C LEU A 101 11.16 -4.89 7.22
N PRO A 102 11.29 -3.66 7.75
CA PRO A 102 11.48 -3.45 9.17
C PRO A 102 10.37 -4.08 10.02
N LYS A 103 10.71 -4.60 11.20
CA LYS A 103 9.75 -5.31 12.08
C LYS A 103 8.65 -4.37 12.56
N SER A 104 7.39 -4.84 12.51
CA SER A 104 6.24 -4.08 13.02
C SER A 104 5.05 -5.00 13.23
N GLN A 105 4.65 -5.19 14.50
CA GLN A 105 3.57 -6.10 14.87
C GLN A 105 2.24 -5.73 14.20
N ILE A 106 1.92 -4.43 14.11
CA ILE A 106 0.67 -3.97 13.47
C ILE A 106 0.62 -4.37 11.99
N VAL A 107 1.77 -4.31 11.32
CA VAL A 107 1.88 -4.74 9.91
C VAL A 107 1.83 -6.26 9.81
N ASP A 108 2.42 -6.98 10.75
CA ASP A 108 2.42 -8.44 10.78
C ASP A 108 0.98 -8.98 10.99
N ASP A 109 0.23 -8.39 11.93
CA ASP A 109 -1.18 -8.72 12.15
C ASP A 109 -2.04 -8.45 10.91
N TYR A 110 -1.72 -7.38 10.18
CA TYR A 110 -2.39 -7.04 8.93
C TYR A 110 -2.07 -8.05 7.80
N VAL A 111 -0.82 -8.49 7.70
CA VAL A 111 -0.38 -9.52 6.75
C VAL A 111 -1.08 -10.84 7.02
N GLU A 112 -1.15 -11.28 8.27
CA GLU A 112 -1.84 -12.51 8.63
C GLU A 112 -3.33 -12.44 8.28
N ARG A 113 -3.98 -11.30 8.58
CA ARG A 113 -5.38 -11.06 8.18
C ARG A 113 -5.60 -11.13 6.66
N LEU A 114 -4.62 -10.72 5.86
CA LEU A 114 -4.68 -10.86 4.40
C LEU A 114 -4.59 -12.34 3.98
N ARG A 115 -3.70 -13.11 4.61
CA ARG A 115 -3.43 -14.52 4.31
C ARG A 115 -4.57 -15.46 4.74
N GLU A 116 -5.31 -15.11 5.80
CA GLU A 116 -6.49 -15.84 6.25
C GLU A 116 -7.64 -15.85 5.22
N ARG A 117 -7.63 -14.93 4.26
CA ARG A 117 -8.71 -14.82 3.27
C ARG A 117 -8.72 -16.04 2.35
N PRO A 118 -9.87 -16.71 2.15
CA PRO A 118 -9.98 -17.84 1.22
C PRO A 118 -9.52 -17.50 -0.22
N ALA A 119 -9.77 -16.25 -0.65
CA ALA A 119 -9.33 -15.77 -1.95
C ALA A 119 -7.80 -15.67 -2.07
N PHE A 120 -7.10 -15.32 -0.98
CA PHE A 120 -5.64 -15.28 -0.95
C PHE A 120 -5.09 -16.71 -1.04
N GLN A 121 -5.58 -17.61 -0.18
CA GLN A 121 -5.16 -19.03 -0.18
C GLN A 121 -5.41 -19.72 -1.52
N GLN A 122 -6.51 -19.36 -2.20
CA GLN A 122 -6.78 -19.87 -3.54
C GLN A 122 -5.78 -19.32 -4.57
N ALA A 123 -5.46 -18.02 -4.52
CA ALA A 123 -4.49 -17.42 -5.43
C ALA A 123 -3.07 -17.97 -5.21
N GLU A 124 -2.70 -18.19 -3.95
CA GLU A 124 -1.44 -18.84 -3.54
C GLU A 124 -1.35 -20.25 -4.15
N LYS A 125 -2.35 -21.11 -3.94
CA LYS A 125 -2.38 -22.46 -4.55
C LYS A 125 -2.25 -22.46 -6.08
N LEU A 126 -2.76 -21.43 -6.75
CA LEU A 126 -2.75 -21.35 -8.21
C LEU A 126 -1.46 -20.77 -8.79
N THR A 127 -0.87 -19.80 -8.11
CA THR A 127 0.19 -18.95 -8.68
C THR A 127 1.55 -19.26 -8.08
N TRP A 128 1.57 -19.82 -6.88
CA TRP A 128 2.77 -19.97 -6.09
C TRP A 128 3.38 -21.36 -6.28
N PRO A 129 4.53 -21.48 -6.97
CA PRO A 129 5.20 -22.76 -7.13
C PRO A 129 5.70 -23.26 -5.77
N PRO A 130 5.31 -24.46 -5.31
CA PRO A 130 5.70 -24.98 -3.99
C PRO A 130 7.22 -25.07 -3.79
N GLU A 131 7.96 -25.25 -4.89
CA GLU A 131 9.42 -25.32 -4.89
C GLU A 131 10.10 -24.01 -4.45
N LEU A 132 9.53 -22.85 -4.82
CA LEU A 132 10.17 -21.56 -4.55
C LEU A 132 9.83 -21.03 -3.17
N PHE A 133 8.67 -21.41 -2.63
CA PHE A 133 8.31 -20.94 -1.31
C PHE A 133 7.45 -21.95 -0.53
N PRO A 134 8.12 -22.80 0.27
CA PRO A 134 7.46 -23.83 1.07
C PRO A 134 6.76 -23.21 2.29
N ASN A 135 5.60 -23.77 2.63
CA ASN A 135 4.78 -23.39 3.80
C ASN A 135 5.39 -23.86 5.12
#